data_AF-A0A7X5QYV6-F1
#
_entry.id   AF-A0A7X5QYV6-F1
#
_cell.length_a   1.000
_cell.length_b   1.000
_cell.length_c   1.000
_cell.angle_alpha   90.00
_cell.angle_beta   90.00
_cell.angle_gamma   90.00
#
_symmetry.space_group_name_H-M   'P 1'
#
loop_
_entity.id
_entity.type
_entity.pdbx_description
1 polymer ?
#
loop_
_entity_poly.entity_id
_entity_poly.type
_entity_poly.pdbx_seq_one_letter_code
_entity_poly.pdbx_strand_id
1 'polypeptide(L)'
;MIDHNSIGNDEDLAREVLVIGRSIAPCLTSFTDESEEQKNALAILRRVYKEVAGRGSRFVKAQRIGSASVDYGSVSSAFDGDPRRALEALCASAGRAGAPAGRFPAEATVSKIWPEGRYT
;
A
#
# COMPACT_ATOMS: atom_id res chain seq x y z
N MET A 1 3.09 4.73 19.48
CA MET A 1 3.42 3.81 18.38
C MET A 1 2.19 2.96 18.07
N ILE A 2 1.93 2.62 16.79
CA ILE A 2 0.80 1.72 16.45
C ILE A 2 1.12 0.30 16.95
N ASP A 3 0.31 -0.18 17.89
CA ASP A 3 0.44 -1.48 18.52
C ASP A 3 -0.82 -2.34 18.32
N HIS A 4 -0.68 -3.67 18.40
CA HIS A 4 -1.76 -4.64 18.21
C HIS A 4 -2.98 -4.39 19.10
N ASN A 5 -2.77 -3.95 20.36
CA ASN A 5 -3.85 -3.65 21.30
C ASN A 5 -4.75 -2.48 20.84
N SER A 6 -4.26 -1.63 19.94
CA SER A 6 -5.03 -0.51 19.39
C SER A 6 -5.94 -0.91 18.22
N ILE A 7 -5.81 -2.13 17.69
CA ILE A 7 -6.50 -2.59 16.48
C ILE A 7 -7.69 -3.48 16.81
N GLY A 8 -7.55 -4.40 17.76
CA GLY A 8 -8.58 -5.40 18.07
C GLY A 8 -8.31 -6.20 19.34
N ASN A 9 -9.30 -7.00 19.74
CA ASN A 9 -9.28 -7.79 20.97
C ASN A 9 -8.57 -9.15 20.82
N ASP A 10 -8.52 -9.68 19.59
CA ASP A 10 -7.81 -10.90 19.26
C ASP A 10 -6.37 -10.54 18.88
N GLU A 11 -5.43 -10.94 19.73
CA GLU A 11 -4.02 -10.61 19.60
C GLU A 11 -3.40 -11.19 18.33
N ASP A 12 -3.69 -12.44 17.99
CA ASP A 12 -3.10 -13.12 16.84
C ASP A 12 -3.58 -12.49 15.54
N LEU A 13 -4.89 -12.22 15.44
CA LEU A 13 -5.46 -11.57 14.27
C LEU A 13 -4.98 -10.11 14.14
N ALA A 14 -4.92 -9.37 15.25
CA ALA A 14 -4.44 -7.98 15.23
C ALA A 14 -2.96 -7.91 14.82
N ARG A 15 -2.13 -8.86 15.27
CA ARG A 15 -0.72 -8.96 14.86
C ARG A 15 -0.59 -9.30 13.38
N GLU A 16 -1.37 -10.25 12.86
CA GLU A 16 -1.35 -10.60 11.45
C GLU A 16 -1.74 -9.41 10.55
N VAL A 17 -2.85 -8.73 10.89
CA VAL A 17 -3.30 -7.51 10.22
C VAL A 17 -2.22 -6.42 10.26
N LEU A 18 -1.55 -6.23 11.40
CA LEU A 18 -0.48 -5.25 11.53
C LEU A 18 0.76 -5.59 10.68
N VAL A 19 1.15 -6.87 10.62
CA VAL A 19 2.28 -7.33 9.79
C VAL A 19 2.00 -7.10 8.31
N ILE A 20 0.79 -7.43 7.84
CA ILE A 20 0.38 -7.19 6.45
C ILE A 20 0.25 -5.69 6.17
N GLY A 21 -0.30 -4.91 7.10
CA GLY A 21 -0.36 -3.47 6.99
C GLY A 21 1.02 -2.84 6.82
N ARG A 22 2.02 -3.29 7.61
CA ARG A 22 3.42 -2.83 7.53
C ARG A 22 4.09 -3.20 6.21
N SER A 23 3.76 -4.34 5.61
CA SER A 23 4.34 -4.72 4.32
C SER A 23 3.82 -3.85 3.17
N ILE A 24 2.57 -3.40 3.24
CA ILE A 24 1.95 -2.49 2.28
C ILE A 24 2.41 -1.04 2.51
N ALA A 25 2.48 -0.62 3.77
CA ALA A 25 2.75 0.75 4.19
C ALA A 25 3.85 0.79 5.25
N PRO A 26 5.14 0.79 4.86
CA PRO A 26 6.26 0.82 5.81
C PRO A 26 6.30 2.07 6.68
N CYS A 27 5.66 3.17 6.25
CA CYS A 27 5.62 4.43 6.99
C CYS A 27 4.79 4.35 8.30
N LEU A 28 4.02 3.27 8.51
CA LEU A 28 3.19 3.08 9.72
C LEU A 28 3.99 3.13 11.03
N THR A 29 5.28 2.80 11.01
CA THR A 29 6.17 2.88 12.17
C THR A 29 6.75 4.27 12.41
N SER A 30 6.66 5.16 11.43
CA SER A 30 7.28 6.48 11.44
C SER A 30 6.32 7.61 11.83
N PHE A 31 5.02 7.31 12.02
CA PHE A 31 4.05 8.30 12.46
C PHE A 31 4.31 8.73 13.91
N THR A 32 4.19 10.04 14.15
CA THR A 32 4.24 10.60 15.49
C THR A 32 3.01 10.19 16.29
N ASP A 33 3.15 10.12 17.61
CA ASP A 33 2.04 9.77 18.47
C ASP A 33 0.95 10.85 18.47
N GLU A 34 -0.32 10.42 18.45
CA GLU A 34 -1.53 11.24 18.38
C GLU A 34 -1.70 12.08 17.10
N SER A 35 -0.91 11.81 16.05
CA SER A 35 -1.07 12.49 14.76
C SER A 35 -2.36 12.07 14.04
N GLU A 36 -2.90 12.96 13.20
CA GLU A 36 -4.09 12.64 12.42
C GLU A 36 -3.82 11.51 11.41
N GLU A 37 -2.60 11.41 10.88
CA GLU A 37 -2.16 10.31 10.03
C GLU A 37 -2.17 8.97 10.78
N GLN A 38 -1.72 8.97 12.05
CA GLN A 38 -1.77 7.78 12.91
C GLN A 38 -3.22 7.34 13.15
N LYS A 39 -4.12 8.28 13.45
CA LYS A 39 -5.55 7.99 13.66
C LYS A 39 -6.22 7.47 12.38
N ASN A 40 -5.89 8.04 11.23
CA ASN A 40 -6.38 7.60 9.93
C ASN A 40 -5.90 6.18 9.61
N ALA A 41 -4.62 5.87 9.84
CA ALA A 41 -4.07 4.53 9.69
C ALA A 41 -4.78 3.53 10.61
N LEU A 42 -4.98 3.88 11.89
CA LEU A 42 -5.71 3.06 12.85
C LEU A 42 -7.16 2.81 12.42
N ALA A 43 -7.84 3.81 11.87
CA ALA A 43 -9.21 3.66 11.38
C ALA A 43 -9.29 2.64 10.24
N ILE A 44 -8.34 2.68 9.29
CA ILE A 44 -8.27 1.72 8.18
C ILE A 44 -7.99 0.31 8.71
N LEU A 45 -6.97 0.15 9.57
CA LEU A 45 -6.60 -1.15 10.13
C LEU A 45 -7.73 -1.75 10.99
N ARG A 46 -8.43 -0.93 11.80
CA ARG A 46 -9.60 -1.37 12.58
C ARG A 46 -10.75 -1.80 11.68
N ARG A 47 -10.98 -1.11 10.56
CA ARG A 47 -12.01 -1.51 9.59
C ARG A 47 -11.69 -2.86 8.99
N VAL A 48 -10.45 -3.08 8.56
CA VAL A 48 -10.00 -4.39 8.03
C VAL A 48 -10.11 -5.47 9.10
N TYR A 49 -9.65 -5.20 10.33
CA TYR A 49 -9.78 -6.14 11.45
C TYR A 49 -11.25 -6.50 11.71
N LYS A 50 -12.17 -5.53 11.76
CA LYS A 50 -13.60 -5.79 11.96
C LYS A 50 -14.20 -6.62 10.83
N GLU A 51 -13.79 -6.33 9.60
CA GLU A 51 -14.21 -7.11 8.45
C GLU A 51 -13.76 -8.55 8.63
N VAL A 52 -12.46 -8.79 8.87
CA VAL A 52 -11.85 -10.13 9.05
C VAL A 52 -12.33 -10.85 10.32
N ALA A 53 -12.69 -10.15 11.39
CA ALA A 53 -13.29 -10.77 12.55
C ALA A 53 -14.74 -11.22 12.27
N GLY A 54 -15.49 -10.45 11.46
CA GLY A 54 -16.92 -10.64 11.25
C GLY A 54 -17.32 -11.85 10.39
N ARG A 55 -16.57 -12.16 9.32
CA ARG A 55 -16.83 -13.34 8.45
C ARG A 55 -16.00 -14.61 8.77
N GLY A 56 -15.14 -14.60 9.81
CA GLY A 56 -14.40 -15.77 10.32
C GLY A 56 -13.40 -16.45 9.35
N SER A 57 -12.75 -17.56 9.70
CA SER A 57 -11.64 -18.16 8.91
C SER A 57 -11.93 -18.56 7.44
N ARG A 58 -13.16 -18.37 6.95
CA ARG A 58 -13.62 -18.65 5.59
C ARG A 58 -14.24 -17.42 4.93
N PHE A 59 -13.47 -16.35 4.82
CA PHE A 59 -13.88 -15.20 4.00
C PHE A 59 -13.92 -15.60 2.54
N VAL A 60 -15.05 -15.33 1.89
CA VAL A 60 -15.14 -15.42 0.45
C VAL A 60 -14.47 -14.19 -0.14
N LYS A 61 -13.31 -14.38 -0.78
CA LYS A 61 -12.57 -13.36 -1.53
C LYS A 61 -13.30 -13.02 -2.83
N ALA A 62 -13.75 -14.05 -3.54
CA ALA A 62 -14.50 -13.91 -4.78
C ALA A 62 -15.52 -15.03 -4.89
N GLN A 63 -16.70 -14.75 -5.46
CA GLN A 63 -17.75 -15.73 -5.69
C GLN A 63 -18.25 -15.63 -7.13
N ARG A 64 -18.45 -16.77 -7.80
CA ARG A 64 -19.04 -16.89 -9.12
C ARG A 64 -19.96 -18.10 -9.17
N ILE A 65 -21.05 -18.03 -9.94
CA ILE A 65 -22.09 -19.08 -10.08
C ILE A 65 -22.31 -19.37 -11.58
N GLY A 66 -22.32 -20.65 -11.99
CA GLY A 66 -22.22 -21.13 -13.39
C GLY A 66 -20.84 -21.74 -13.72
N SER A 67 -20.03 -21.05 -14.53
CA SER A 67 -18.56 -21.11 -14.52
C SER A 67 -17.99 -20.68 -13.15
N ALA A 68 -18.48 -21.32 -12.11
CA ALA A 68 -18.53 -20.88 -10.73
C ALA A 68 -17.20 -21.13 -10.02
N SER A 69 -16.58 -20.09 -9.47
CA SER A 69 -15.41 -20.20 -8.61
C SER A 69 -15.67 -19.42 -7.32
N VAL A 70 -15.36 -20.06 -6.20
CA VAL A 70 -15.35 -19.42 -4.89
C VAL A 70 -13.91 -19.45 -4.42
N ASP A 71 -13.27 -18.29 -4.40
CA ASP A 71 -11.93 -18.15 -3.84
C ASP A 71 -12.06 -17.75 -2.38
N TYR A 72 -11.46 -18.54 -1.49
CA TYR A 72 -11.36 -18.19 -0.09
C TYR A 72 -10.16 -17.27 0.13
N GLY A 73 -10.38 -16.17 0.84
CA GLY A 73 -9.35 -15.17 1.12
C GLY A 73 -8.55 -15.52 2.37
N SER A 74 -7.23 -15.36 2.25
CA SER A 74 -6.34 -15.09 3.39
C SER A 74 -6.63 -13.70 3.98
N VAL A 75 -6.11 -13.41 5.19
CA VAL A 75 -6.18 -12.06 5.79
C VAL A 75 -5.62 -10.99 4.84
N SER A 76 -4.62 -11.32 4.02
CA SER A 76 -4.10 -10.41 2.99
C SER A 76 -5.10 -10.02 1.91
N SER A 77 -6.11 -10.85 1.65
CA SER A 77 -7.18 -10.54 0.69
C SER A 77 -8.16 -9.50 1.23
N ALA A 78 -8.26 -9.33 2.56
CA ALA A 78 -9.05 -8.25 3.15
C ALA A 78 -8.43 -6.85 2.93
N PHE A 79 -7.16 -6.81 2.51
CA PHE A 79 -6.51 -5.58 2.10
C PHE A 79 -6.70 -5.28 0.60
N ASP A 80 -7.20 -6.21 -0.21
CA ASP A 80 -7.37 -5.98 -1.64
C ASP A 80 -8.39 -4.85 -1.89
N GLY A 81 -8.08 -3.95 -2.84
CA GLY A 81 -8.94 -2.82 -3.21
C GLY A 81 -8.63 -1.55 -2.43
N ASP A 82 -9.67 -0.94 -1.85
CA ASP A 82 -9.61 0.35 -1.17
C ASP A 82 -8.67 0.41 0.05
N PRO A 83 -8.64 -0.57 0.98
CA PRO A 83 -7.76 -0.48 2.15
C PRO A 83 -6.28 -0.47 1.80
N ARG A 84 -5.83 -1.26 0.81
CA ARG A 84 -4.44 -1.19 0.29
C ARG A 84 -4.13 0.19 -0.27
N ARG A 85 -4.97 0.71 -1.17
CA ARG A 85 -4.76 2.04 -1.78
C ARG A 85 -4.74 3.16 -0.73
N ALA A 86 -5.60 3.08 0.28
CA ALA A 86 -5.66 4.06 1.35
C ALA A 86 -4.37 4.04 2.21
N LEU A 87 -3.85 2.85 2.55
CA LEU A 87 -2.59 2.72 3.28
C LEU A 87 -1.38 3.21 2.45
N GLU A 88 -1.33 2.87 1.17
CA GLU A 88 -0.28 3.36 0.25
C GLU A 88 -0.32 4.88 0.12
N ALA A 89 -1.51 5.48 0.01
CA ALA A 89 -1.68 6.92 -0.09
C ALA A 89 -1.18 7.67 1.16
N LEU A 90 -1.37 7.09 2.35
CA LEU A 90 -0.84 7.64 3.61
C LEU A 90 0.70 7.65 3.64
N CYS A 91 1.35 6.69 2.97
CA CYS A 91 2.81 6.73 2.83
C CYS A 91 3.30 7.65 1.70
N ALA A 92 2.52 7.78 0.62
CA ALA A 92 2.86 8.69 -0.47
C ALA A 92 2.88 10.16 -0.02
N SER A 93 2.05 10.55 0.95
CA SER A 93 2.11 11.88 1.58
C SER A 93 3.35 12.05 2.47
N ALA A 94 3.75 11.00 3.19
CA ALA A 94 4.95 11.02 4.04
C ALA A 94 6.27 11.05 3.23
N GLY A 95 6.27 10.53 2.00
CA GLY A 95 7.45 10.37 1.15
C GLY A 95 7.80 11.54 0.23
N ARG A 96 7.12 12.70 0.30
CA ARG A 96 7.47 13.89 -0.51
C ARG A 96 8.73 14.62 0.00
N ALA A 97 9.80 13.88 0.23
CA ALA A 97 11.15 14.40 0.36
C ALA A 97 11.88 14.19 -0.97
N GLY A 98 11.61 15.06 -1.95
CA GLY A 98 12.32 15.09 -3.23
C GLY A 98 11.71 14.20 -4.32
N ALA A 99 11.38 14.79 -5.46
CA ALA A 99 11.10 14.04 -6.68
C ALA A 99 12.34 13.24 -7.10
N PRO A 100 12.20 12.08 -7.78
CA PRO A 100 13.34 11.37 -8.33
C PRO A 100 14.12 12.31 -9.25
N ALA A 101 15.31 12.71 -8.82
CA ALA A 101 16.21 13.50 -9.63
C ALA A 101 16.79 12.58 -10.72
N GLY A 102 16.22 12.65 -11.92
CA GLY A 102 16.79 12.00 -13.08
C GLY A 102 18.21 12.51 -13.30
N ARG A 103 19.19 11.59 -13.36
CA ARG A 103 20.55 11.93 -13.80
C ARG A 103 20.54 11.99 -15.32
N PHE A 104 20.31 13.17 -15.87
CA PHE A 104 20.58 13.43 -17.28
C PHE A 104 22.09 13.64 -17.46
N PRO A 105 22.75 12.91 -18.37
CA PRO A 105 24.12 13.22 -18.76
C PRO A 105 24.18 14.66 -19.27
N ALA A 106 25.06 15.49 -18.70
CA ALA A 106 25.20 16.90 -19.09
C ALA A 106 25.78 17.07 -20.51
N GLU A 107 26.49 16.05 -21.01
CA GLU A 107 27.10 16.06 -22.33
C GLU A 107 26.68 14.79 -23.08
N ALA A 108 25.82 14.95 -24.07
CA ALA A 108 25.64 13.93 -25.09
C ALA A 108 26.75 14.13 -26.13
N THR A 109 27.60 13.12 -26.33
CA THR A 109 28.56 13.00 -27.44
C THR A 109 27.83 12.80 -28.79
N VAL A 110 26.83 13.64 -29.10
CA VAL A 110 26.20 13.66 -30.41
C VAL A 110 26.78 14.86 -31.16
N SER A 111 28.03 14.70 -31.58
CA SER A 111 28.62 15.52 -32.62
C SER A 111 27.84 15.28 -33.92
N LYS A 112 27.11 16.31 -34.38
CA LYS A 112 26.43 16.47 -35.68
C LYS A 112 26.41 15.22 -36.57
N ILE A 113 25.31 14.48 -36.55
CA ILE A 113 25.06 13.35 -37.47
C ILE A 113 24.72 13.84 -38.89
N TRP A 114 24.33 15.11 -39.06
CA TRP A 114 23.89 15.65 -40.35
C TRP A 114 24.97 16.47 -41.06
N PRO A 115 25.40 16.08 -42.27
CA PRO A 115 26.25 16.92 -43.10
C PRO A 115 25.38 17.98 -43.80
N GLU A 116 25.45 19.22 -43.34
CA GLU A 116 24.86 20.35 -44.06
C GLU A 116 25.84 20.83 -45.14
N GLY A 117 25.74 20.22 -46.33
CA GLY A 117 26.41 20.66 -47.54
C GLY A 117 25.40 21.19 -48.56
N ARG A 118 25.73 22.28 -49.27
CA ARG A 118 24.98 22.74 -50.44
C ARG A 118 25.07 21.67 -51.54
N TYR A 119 23.93 21.17 -51.98
CA TYR A 119 23.82 20.48 -53.26
C TYR A 119 24.24 21.47 -54.36
N THR A 120 25.30 21.14 -55.10
CA THR A 120 25.66 21.79 -56.37
C THR A 120 24.98 21.07 -57.52
#